data_AF-A0A1F6CDK9-F1
#
_entry.id   AF-A0A1F6CDK9-F1
#
_cell.length_a   1.000
_cell.length_b   1.000
_cell.length_c   1.000
_cell.angle_alpha   90.00
_cell.angle_beta   90.00
_cell.angle_gamma   90.00
#
_symmetry.space_group_name_H-M   'P 1'
#
loop_
_entity.id
_entity.type
_entity.pdbx_description
1 polymer ?
#
loop_
_entity_poly.entity_id
_entity_poly.type
_entity_poly.pdbx_seq_one_letter_code
_entity_poly.pdbx_strand_id
1 'polypeptide(L)'
;MKQLSMRNYGLLALAALVGSLLVVSVAFAAVTPKPKLSFFKGGGATIGWTTVGGSGPHDTTGNIDSIQIDTLTSGVSFAGAYTWGKDEAANSIVGRSLAEVQRLGFDSKGYLGAGAPRISLITHDTNTNFDHTFFLAASYCNAGADPSAWVTSDFINDADCVIWGPNGANAGWSTVVANFPNDVVTDWFLIVDEAPATTYVDSLTVQDFGWVRSGANGIVKCQVNLGCTN
;
A
#
# COMPACT_ATOMS: atom_id res chain seq x y z
N MET A 1 -36.67 -56.58 -55.33
CA MET A 1 -35.50 -57.47 -55.47
C MET A 1 -34.55 -56.90 -56.52
N LYS A 2 -33.42 -56.32 -56.12
CA LYS A 2 -32.07 -56.45 -56.72
C LYS A 2 -31.12 -55.42 -56.10
N GLN A 3 -29.94 -55.92 -55.75
CA GLN A 3 -28.80 -55.22 -55.14
C GLN A 3 -28.22 -54.13 -56.05
N LEU A 4 -27.66 -53.09 -55.44
CA LEU A 4 -26.48 -52.34 -55.93
C LEU A 4 -25.71 -51.94 -54.65
N SER A 5 -24.74 -52.74 -54.21
CA SER A 5 -23.32 -52.68 -54.61
C SER A 5 -22.60 -51.40 -54.18
N MET A 6 -21.97 -51.55 -53.02
CA MET A 6 -20.74 -50.93 -52.49
C MET A 6 -19.78 -50.20 -53.44
N ARG A 7 -19.09 -49.22 -52.83
CA ARG A 7 -17.68 -48.79 -53.02
C ARG A 7 -17.41 -47.94 -54.28
N ASN A 8 -16.60 -46.88 -54.29
CA ASN A 8 -15.51 -46.43 -53.44
C ASN A 8 -15.29 -44.92 -53.62
N TYR A 9 -14.95 -44.26 -52.52
CA TYR A 9 -14.04 -43.12 -52.32
C TYR A 9 -13.79 -42.08 -53.43
N GLY A 10 -13.91 -40.81 -53.01
CA GLY A 10 -12.97 -39.78 -53.47
C GLY A 10 -13.53 -38.35 -53.42
N LEU A 11 -12.81 -37.47 -52.70
CA LEU A 11 -12.87 -35.99 -52.72
C LEU A 11 -13.90 -35.38 -51.73
N LEU A 12 -13.56 -35.09 -50.47
CA LEU A 12 -12.75 -33.94 -49.99
C LEU A 12 -13.06 -32.62 -50.72
N ALA A 13 -13.78 -31.71 -50.04
CA ALA A 13 -13.32 -30.32 -49.84
C ALA A 13 -14.29 -29.53 -48.93
N LEU A 14 -13.76 -29.16 -47.77
CA LEU A 14 -14.09 -28.05 -46.87
C LEU A 14 -15.27 -27.13 -47.26
N ALA A 15 -16.33 -27.17 -46.46
CA ALA A 15 -17.25 -26.04 -46.27
C ALA A 15 -17.61 -25.93 -44.79
N ALA A 16 -16.64 -25.52 -43.96
CA ALA A 16 -16.87 -25.27 -42.53
C ALA A 16 -15.79 -24.35 -41.95
N LEU A 17 -15.62 -23.15 -42.50
CA LEU A 17 -14.87 -22.09 -41.80
C LEU A 17 -15.13 -20.77 -42.51
N VAL A 18 -15.84 -19.87 -41.83
CA VAL A 18 -15.70 -18.40 -41.75
C VAL A 18 -17.05 -17.87 -41.24
N GLY A 19 -17.34 -18.22 -39.99
CA GLY A 19 -18.40 -17.63 -39.17
C GLY A 19 -17.78 -17.22 -37.84
N SER A 20 -16.57 -16.65 -37.87
CA SER A 20 -15.92 -16.09 -36.70
C SER A 20 -16.67 -14.82 -36.32
N LEU A 21 -17.54 -14.96 -35.31
CA LEU A 21 -18.00 -13.86 -34.49
C LEU A 21 -16.79 -12.97 -34.17
N LEU A 22 -16.80 -11.75 -34.71
CA LEU A 22 -16.09 -10.63 -34.10
C LEU A 22 -16.85 -10.30 -32.81
N VAL A 23 -16.67 -11.11 -31.77
CA VAL A 23 -16.78 -10.60 -30.41
C VAL A 23 -15.55 -9.72 -30.26
N VAL A 24 -15.73 -8.44 -30.53
CA VAL A 24 -14.79 -7.42 -30.08
C VAL A 24 -14.87 -7.44 -28.57
N SER A 25 -14.04 -8.28 -27.95
CA SER A 25 -13.71 -8.20 -26.54
C SER A 25 -12.99 -6.89 -26.34
N VAL A 26 -13.74 -5.79 -26.22
CA VAL A 26 -13.21 -4.59 -25.59
C VAL A 26 -13.00 -5.00 -24.15
N ALA A 27 -11.82 -5.55 -23.85
CA ALA A 27 -11.34 -5.61 -22.50
C ALA A 27 -11.18 -4.14 -22.09
N PHE A 28 -12.25 -3.57 -21.55
CA PHE A 28 -12.09 -2.48 -20.62
C PHE A 28 -11.20 -3.07 -19.53
N ALA A 29 -9.91 -2.74 -19.58
CA ALA A 29 -9.09 -2.81 -18.39
C ALA A 29 -9.87 -1.98 -17.38
N ALA A 30 -10.58 -2.65 -16.49
CA ALA A 30 -11.22 -2.00 -15.38
C ALA A 30 -10.07 -1.29 -14.67
N VAL A 31 -10.01 0.03 -14.84
CA VAL A 31 -9.15 0.86 -14.01
C VAL A 31 -9.71 0.62 -12.62
N THR A 32 -9.09 -0.29 -11.89
CA THR A 32 -9.43 -0.52 -10.49
C THR A 32 -9.33 0.85 -9.83
N PRO A 33 -10.43 1.37 -9.25
CA PRO A 33 -10.40 2.65 -8.59
C PRO A 33 -9.28 2.60 -7.57
N LYS A 34 -8.29 3.48 -7.71
CA LYS A 34 -7.20 3.50 -6.75
C LYS A 34 -7.76 3.94 -5.39
N PRO A 35 -7.27 3.37 -4.26
CA PRO A 35 -7.73 3.74 -2.93
C PRO A 35 -7.61 5.25 -2.71
N LYS A 36 -8.64 5.89 -2.15
CA LYS A 36 -8.51 7.28 -1.73
C LYS A 36 -7.78 7.31 -0.38
N LEU A 37 -7.04 8.37 -0.09
CA LEU A 37 -6.46 8.59 1.23
C LEU A 37 -7.36 9.58 2.00
N SER A 38 -7.70 9.21 3.23
CA SER A 38 -8.20 10.07 4.28
C SER A 38 -7.04 10.60 5.10
N PHE A 39 -7.22 11.78 5.64
CA PHE A 39 -6.26 12.35 6.58
C PHE A 39 -6.93 12.65 7.91
N PHE A 40 -6.21 12.37 9.01
CA PHE A 40 -6.59 12.76 10.35
C PHE A 40 -5.41 13.46 11.02
N LYS A 41 -5.73 14.33 11.97
CA LYS A 41 -4.74 15.11 12.72
C LYS A 41 -5.23 15.44 14.12
N GLY A 42 -4.29 15.53 15.04
CA GLY A 42 -4.46 16.02 16.40
C GLY A 42 -3.29 16.91 16.82
N GLY A 43 -3.49 17.69 17.88
CA GLY A 43 -2.41 18.49 18.48
C GLY A 43 -1.84 19.61 17.61
N GLY A 44 -2.55 20.05 16.57
CA GLY A 44 -2.12 21.16 15.71
C GLY A 44 -1.27 20.77 14.50
N ALA A 45 -1.09 19.47 14.24
CA ALA A 45 -0.46 18.99 13.02
C ALA A 45 -1.21 19.46 11.75
N THR A 46 -0.51 19.56 10.62
CA THR A 46 -1.10 19.75 9.28
C THR A 46 -0.71 18.61 8.37
N ILE A 47 -1.60 18.28 7.44
CA ILE A 47 -1.39 17.22 6.47
C ILE A 47 -2.09 17.58 5.17
N GLY A 48 -1.47 17.28 4.05
CA GLY A 48 -2.05 17.53 2.73
C GLY A 48 -1.10 17.19 1.60
N TRP A 49 -1.62 17.28 0.38
CA TRP A 49 -0.83 17.11 -0.82
C TRP A 49 0.00 18.36 -1.13
N THR A 50 1.24 18.17 -1.57
CA THR A 50 2.15 19.26 -1.93
C THR A 50 3.08 18.86 -3.07
N THR A 51 3.46 19.83 -3.89
CA THR A 51 4.52 19.67 -4.91
C THR A 51 5.93 19.84 -4.33
N VAL A 52 6.05 20.39 -3.11
CA VAL A 52 7.34 20.80 -2.53
C VAL A 52 8.26 19.61 -2.25
N GLY A 53 7.70 18.47 -1.85
CA GLY A 53 8.47 17.24 -1.62
C GLY A 53 8.98 16.59 -2.91
N GLY A 54 8.38 16.93 -4.06
CA GLY A 54 8.55 16.16 -5.30
C GLY A 54 7.92 14.78 -5.18
N SER A 55 8.40 13.85 -6.01
CA SER A 55 7.99 12.44 -6.02
C SER A 55 9.10 11.52 -5.51
N GLY A 56 8.67 10.40 -4.92
CA GLY A 56 9.55 9.33 -4.48
C GLY A 56 10.24 8.63 -5.67
N PRO A 57 11.39 7.97 -5.44
CA PRO A 57 12.17 7.31 -6.49
C PRO A 57 11.38 6.25 -7.26
N HIS A 58 10.35 5.69 -6.63
CA HIS A 58 9.53 4.68 -7.24
C HIS A 58 8.22 5.19 -7.86
N ASP A 59 8.05 6.50 -7.93
CA ASP A 59 7.01 7.09 -8.74
C ASP A 59 7.25 6.79 -10.23
N THR A 60 6.50 5.84 -10.77
CA THR A 60 6.51 5.47 -12.19
C THR A 60 5.51 6.24 -13.06
N THR A 61 4.69 7.10 -12.46
CA THR A 61 3.63 7.85 -13.17
C THR A 61 3.95 9.33 -13.36
N GLY A 62 5.14 9.78 -12.95
CA GLY A 62 5.64 11.13 -13.23
C GLY A 62 4.88 12.24 -12.51
N ASN A 63 4.29 11.95 -11.34
CA ASN A 63 3.69 13.00 -10.54
C ASN A 63 4.80 13.79 -9.83
N ILE A 64 4.44 14.98 -9.36
CA ILE A 64 5.32 15.86 -8.61
C ILE A 64 4.83 16.08 -7.18
N ASP A 65 3.67 15.49 -6.84
CA ASP A 65 3.01 15.66 -5.55
C ASP A 65 3.35 14.52 -4.59
N SER A 66 3.54 14.87 -3.31
CA SER A 66 3.68 13.96 -2.18
C SER A 66 2.77 14.37 -1.02
N ILE A 67 2.56 13.47 -0.06
CA ILE A 67 1.86 13.79 1.19
C ILE A 67 2.86 14.52 2.07
N GLN A 68 2.61 15.78 2.38
CA GLN A 68 3.34 16.50 3.41
C GLN A 68 2.58 16.40 4.73
N ILE A 69 3.34 16.07 5.77
CA ILE A 69 2.88 16.02 7.15
C ILE A 69 3.79 16.95 7.96
N ASP A 70 3.20 17.96 8.59
CA ASP A 70 3.90 18.84 9.51
C ASP A 70 3.32 18.68 10.92
N THR A 71 4.17 18.36 11.89
CA THR A 71 3.83 18.28 13.32
C THR A 71 4.40 19.49 14.04
N LEU A 72 3.72 20.01 15.06
CA LEU A 72 4.12 21.24 15.77
C LEU A 72 5.02 20.96 16.99
N THR A 73 5.77 22.00 17.36
CA THR A 73 6.79 22.05 18.41
C THR A 73 6.26 21.92 19.85
N SER A 74 4.97 22.13 20.09
CA SER A 74 4.41 22.25 21.44
C SER A 74 3.18 21.37 21.65
N GLY A 75 3.39 20.16 22.17
CA GLY A 75 2.34 19.22 22.55
C GLY A 75 2.38 17.90 21.76
N VAL A 76 1.50 16.97 22.13
CA VAL A 76 1.31 15.70 21.42
C VAL A 76 0.65 15.99 20.06
N SER A 77 1.46 16.32 19.07
CA SER A 77 1.05 16.46 17.66
C SER A 77 1.14 15.11 16.98
N PHE A 78 0.07 14.69 16.33
CA PHE A 78 0.06 13.50 15.49
C PHE A 78 -0.76 13.78 14.25
N ALA A 79 -0.33 13.24 13.12
CA ALA A 79 -1.10 13.24 11.90
C ALA A 79 -0.84 11.94 11.16
N GLY A 80 -1.87 11.41 10.53
CA GLY A 80 -1.78 10.20 9.77
C GLY A 80 -2.63 10.25 8.53
N ALA A 81 -2.24 9.44 7.57
CA ALA A 81 -3.07 9.10 6.44
C ALA A 81 -3.58 7.67 6.67
N TYR A 82 -4.89 7.49 6.65
CA TYR A 82 -5.46 6.16 6.44
C TYR A 82 -6.08 6.15 5.05
N THR A 83 -6.24 4.99 4.44
CA THR A 83 -6.98 4.90 3.19
C THR A 83 -8.47 5.17 3.43
N TRP A 84 -9.04 6.24 2.87
CA TRP A 84 -10.49 6.36 2.70
C TRP A 84 -10.91 5.37 1.62
N GLY A 85 -11.57 4.32 2.05
CA GLY A 85 -11.69 3.08 1.28
C GLY A 85 -11.05 1.96 2.08
N LYS A 86 -11.38 1.93 3.38
CA LYS A 86 -11.05 0.83 4.28
C LYS A 86 -11.35 -0.49 3.58
N ASP A 87 -12.45 -0.56 2.84
CA ASP A 87 -12.84 -1.76 2.11
C ASP A 87 -11.86 -2.11 0.99
N GLU A 88 -11.43 -1.17 0.13
CA GLU A 88 -10.48 -1.46 -0.96
C GLU A 88 -9.05 -1.74 -0.50
N ALA A 89 -8.56 -1.01 0.50
CA ALA A 89 -7.24 -1.28 1.09
C ALA A 89 -7.23 -2.52 1.99
N ALA A 90 -8.32 -2.78 2.72
CA ALA A 90 -8.53 -4.03 3.45
C ALA A 90 -8.56 -5.22 2.49
N ASN A 91 -9.15 -5.08 1.30
CA ASN A 91 -9.17 -6.16 0.33
C ASN A 91 -7.78 -6.59 -0.19
N SER A 92 -6.68 -5.86 0.11
CA SER A 92 -5.34 -6.26 -0.33
C SER A 92 -4.53 -7.05 0.68
N ILE A 93 -4.56 -6.70 1.96
CA ILE A 93 -3.80 -7.43 3.00
C ILE A 93 -4.64 -7.87 4.19
N VAL A 94 -5.79 -7.25 4.49
CA VAL A 94 -6.65 -7.71 5.59
C VAL A 94 -7.18 -9.10 5.26
N GLY A 95 -7.19 -9.98 6.25
CA GLY A 95 -7.53 -11.40 6.06
C GLY A 95 -6.37 -12.25 5.55
N ARG A 96 -5.22 -11.68 5.21
CA ARG A 96 -4.01 -12.46 4.88
C ARG A 96 -3.20 -12.77 6.12
N SER A 97 -2.61 -13.96 6.13
CA SER A 97 -1.58 -14.29 7.10
C SER A 97 -0.33 -13.43 6.87
N LEU A 98 0.47 -13.22 7.92
CA LEU A 98 1.72 -12.47 7.79
C LEU A 98 2.69 -13.08 6.75
N ALA A 99 2.67 -14.40 6.56
CA ALA A 99 3.48 -15.09 5.56
C ALA A 99 3.06 -14.78 4.10
N GLU A 100 1.81 -14.36 3.89
CA GLU A 100 1.25 -14.05 2.56
C GLU A 100 1.43 -12.58 2.15
N VAL A 101 1.90 -11.72 3.06
CA VAL A 101 2.21 -10.33 2.77
C VAL A 101 3.60 -10.25 2.12
N GLN A 102 3.63 -9.95 0.83
CA GLN A 102 4.85 -9.91 0.02
C GLN A 102 5.38 -8.50 -0.20
N ARG A 103 4.56 -7.47 0.06
CA ARG A 103 4.95 -6.07 -0.10
C ARG A 103 4.30 -5.20 0.98
N LEU A 104 5.13 -4.47 1.70
CA LEU A 104 4.70 -3.49 2.69
C LEU A 104 5.80 -2.45 2.83
N GLY A 105 5.51 -1.19 2.50
CA GLY A 105 6.53 -0.15 2.50
C GLY A 105 6.05 1.19 1.98
N PHE A 106 6.93 2.18 2.00
CA PHE A 106 6.68 3.51 1.44
C PHE A 106 7.99 4.24 1.16
N ASP A 107 7.95 5.26 0.29
CA ASP A 107 9.03 6.22 0.15
C ASP A 107 8.80 7.39 1.11
N SER A 108 9.86 7.84 1.80
CA SER A 108 9.79 8.99 2.69
C SER A 108 11.00 9.91 2.55
N LYS A 109 10.81 11.18 2.89
CA LYS A 109 11.84 12.23 2.88
C LYS A 109 11.55 13.23 4.00
N GLY A 110 12.57 13.84 4.58
CA GLY A 110 12.44 14.78 5.69
C GLY A 110 12.82 14.13 7.01
N TYR A 111 12.04 14.34 8.06
CA TYR A 111 12.38 13.85 9.39
C TYR A 111 12.19 12.31 9.52
N LEU A 112 13.29 11.62 9.84
CA LEU A 112 13.35 10.16 9.99
C LEU A 112 13.78 9.72 11.40
N GLY A 113 13.55 10.57 12.41
CA GLY A 113 13.92 10.31 13.81
C GLY A 113 12.85 9.56 14.61
N ALA A 114 12.87 9.75 15.93
CA ALA A 114 11.78 9.30 16.80
C ALA A 114 10.49 10.02 16.37
N GLY A 115 9.51 9.24 15.89
CA GLY A 115 8.27 9.77 15.34
C GLY A 115 8.18 9.89 13.83
N ALA A 116 9.18 9.37 13.11
CA ALA A 116 9.14 9.20 11.67
C ALA A 116 7.83 8.50 11.21
N PRO A 117 7.41 8.70 9.94
CA PRO A 117 6.30 7.97 9.37
C PRO A 117 6.45 6.47 9.62
N ARG A 118 5.34 5.86 10.04
CA ARG A 118 5.26 4.43 10.30
C ARG A 118 3.93 3.86 9.87
N ILE A 119 3.95 2.63 9.39
CA ILE A 119 2.76 1.80 9.29
C ILE A 119 2.58 1.12 10.65
N SER A 120 1.41 1.30 11.26
CA SER A 120 0.94 0.46 12.35
C SER A 120 0.08 -0.64 11.75
N LEU A 121 0.56 -1.88 11.82
CA LEU A 121 -0.11 -3.07 11.30
C LEU A 121 -0.76 -3.81 12.47
N ILE A 122 -2.09 -3.92 12.43
CA ILE A 122 -2.88 -4.63 13.43
C ILE A 122 -3.15 -6.04 12.89
N THR A 123 -2.94 -7.04 13.74
CA THR A 123 -3.15 -8.44 13.41
C THR A 123 -3.92 -9.14 14.52
N HIS A 124 -4.42 -10.32 14.23
CA HIS A 124 -5.12 -11.18 15.16
C HIS A 124 -4.56 -12.60 15.08
N ASP A 125 -4.12 -13.14 16.21
CA ASP A 125 -3.69 -14.53 16.33
C ASP A 125 -4.94 -15.44 16.36
N THR A 126 -5.13 -16.22 15.30
CA THR A 126 -6.30 -17.09 15.16
C THR A 126 -6.35 -18.26 16.14
N ASN A 127 -5.24 -18.58 16.81
CA ASN A 127 -5.17 -19.66 17.80
C ASN A 127 -5.44 -19.15 19.22
N THR A 128 -4.91 -17.97 19.57
CA THR A 128 -5.05 -17.41 20.93
C THR A 128 -6.17 -16.39 21.06
N ASN A 129 -6.73 -15.92 19.93
CA ASN A 129 -7.75 -14.88 19.86
C ASN A 129 -7.30 -13.58 20.55
N PHE A 130 -6.03 -13.22 20.32
CA PHE A 130 -5.41 -12.01 20.85
C PHE A 130 -4.95 -11.11 19.70
N ASP A 131 -5.09 -9.80 19.88
CA ASP A 131 -4.69 -8.81 18.88
C ASP A 131 -3.24 -8.38 19.11
N HIS A 132 -2.49 -8.25 18.02
CA HIS A 132 -1.13 -7.73 18.05
C HIS A 132 -1.03 -6.43 17.24
N THR A 133 -0.01 -5.64 17.53
CA THR A 133 0.32 -4.45 16.74
C THR A 133 1.81 -4.43 16.45
N PHE A 134 2.13 -4.28 15.17
CA PHE A 134 3.49 -4.13 14.68
C PHE A 134 3.70 -2.69 14.21
N PHE A 135 4.82 -2.10 14.60
CA PHE A 135 5.23 -0.76 14.20
C PHE A 135 6.37 -0.84 13.18
N LEU A 136 6.07 -0.42 11.96
CA LEU A 136 6.98 -0.44 10.83
C LEU A 136 7.33 1.00 10.44
N ALA A 137 8.41 1.54 11.00
CA ALA A 137 8.78 2.95 10.86
C ALA A 137 9.99 3.14 9.95
N ALA A 138 10.02 4.25 9.21
CA ALA A 138 11.17 4.57 8.36
C ALA A 138 12.48 4.72 9.15
N SER A 139 12.39 5.22 10.39
CA SER A 139 13.52 5.34 11.31
C SER A 139 14.13 3.98 11.70
N TYR A 140 13.39 2.88 11.55
CA TYR A 140 13.85 1.53 11.89
C TYR A 140 14.52 0.81 10.72
N CYS A 141 14.43 1.35 9.51
CA CYS A 141 15.09 0.83 8.30
C CYS A 141 16.20 1.75 7.82
N ASN A 142 16.00 3.06 7.95
CA ASN A 142 16.85 4.09 7.36
C ASN A 142 17.52 4.95 8.43
N ALA A 143 17.99 4.32 9.50
CA ALA A 143 18.64 5.02 10.61
C ALA A 143 19.86 5.83 10.10
N GLY A 144 19.83 7.15 10.29
CA GLY A 144 20.91 8.05 9.87
C GLY A 144 20.90 8.44 8.38
N ALA A 145 19.83 8.11 7.64
CA ALA A 145 19.67 8.58 6.28
C ALA A 145 19.60 10.11 6.18
N ASP A 146 20.03 10.65 5.03
CA ASP A 146 19.97 12.07 4.73
C ASP A 146 18.51 12.54 4.63
N PRO A 147 18.06 13.47 5.49
CA PRO A 147 16.68 13.96 5.48
C PRO A 147 16.31 14.74 4.21
N SER A 148 17.29 15.17 3.41
CA SER A 148 17.07 15.86 2.13
C SER A 148 16.84 14.92 0.95
N ALA A 149 17.21 13.65 1.10
CA ALA A 149 17.03 12.60 0.10
C ALA A 149 15.73 11.82 0.34
N TRP A 150 15.21 11.22 -0.73
CA TRP A 150 14.19 10.20 -0.59
C TRP A 150 14.84 8.87 -0.18
N VAL A 151 14.20 8.18 0.75
CA VAL A 151 14.55 6.81 1.14
C VAL A 151 13.33 5.92 1.04
N THR A 152 13.57 4.66 0.73
CA THR A 152 12.53 3.64 0.67
C THR A 152 12.60 2.81 1.94
N SER A 153 11.46 2.56 2.57
CA SER A 153 11.32 1.58 3.64
C SER A 153 10.55 0.40 3.08
N ASP A 154 11.26 -0.67 2.71
CA ASP A 154 10.66 -1.94 2.30
C ASP A 154 10.73 -2.91 3.47
N PHE A 155 9.66 -2.95 4.27
CA PHE A 155 9.67 -3.70 5.52
C PHE A 155 9.68 -5.22 5.31
N ILE A 156 9.39 -5.70 4.10
CA ILE A 156 9.32 -7.13 3.78
C ILE A 156 10.67 -7.63 3.29
N ASN A 157 11.31 -6.90 2.39
CA ASN A 157 12.52 -7.36 1.70
C ASN A 157 13.82 -6.80 2.28
N ASP A 158 13.77 -5.70 3.04
CA ASP A 158 14.93 -5.16 3.72
C ASP A 158 15.17 -5.91 5.04
N ALA A 159 16.26 -6.70 5.06
CA ALA A 159 16.64 -7.49 6.22
C ALA A 159 17.21 -6.65 7.37
N ASP A 160 17.63 -5.41 7.10
CA ASP A 160 18.19 -4.51 8.09
C ASP A 160 17.10 -3.71 8.83
N CYS A 161 15.85 -3.75 8.32
CA CYS A 161 14.70 -3.17 9.01
C CYS A 161 14.43 -3.85 10.36
N VAL A 162 14.31 -3.05 11.41
CA VAL A 162 13.79 -3.49 12.70
C VAL A 162 12.27 -3.30 12.75
N ILE A 163 11.54 -4.33 13.18
CA ILE A 163 10.08 -4.28 13.34
C ILE A 163 9.72 -4.46 14.81
N TRP A 164 9.09 -3.46 15.41
CA TRP A 164 8.65 -3.54 16.80
C TRP A 164 7.29 -4.19 16.89
N GLY A 165 7.16 -5.22 17.72
CA GLY A 165 5.91 -5.94 17.94
C GLY A 165 5.66 -6.25 19.42
N PRO A 166 4.70 -7.15 19.71
CA PRO A 166 4.28 -7.48 21.09
C PRO A 166 5.41 -7.96 22.00
N ASN A 167 6.38 -8.67 21.42
CA ASN A 167 7.52 -9.25 22.15
C ASN A 167 8.82 -8.44 22.01
N GLY A 168 8.71 -7.18 21.58
CA GLY A 168 9.84 -6.29 21.35
C GLY A 168 10.31 -6.23 19.89
N ALA A 169 11.59 -5.95 19.69
CA ALA A 169 12.18 -5.75 18.38
C ALA A 169 12.41 -7.09 17.64
N ASN A 170 12.02 -7.14 16.37
CA ASN A 170 12.25 -8.24 15.45
C ASN A 170 13.24 -7.79 14.37
N ALA A 171 14.26 -8.60 14.10
CA ALA A 171 15.22 -8.34 13.02
C ALA A 171 14.60 -8.77 11.68
N GLY A 172 13.84 -7.87 11.05
CA GLY A 172 13.19 -8.09 9.77
C GLY A 172 11.87 -8.88 9.80
N TRP A 173 11.19 -8.87 8.66
CA TRP A 173 9.88 -9.51 8.46
C TRP A 173 9.89 -11.01 8.68
N SER A 174 10.94 -11.71 8.23
CA SER A 174 11.03 -13.16 8.40
C SER A 174 10.98 -13.58 9.87
N THR A 175 11.55 -12.77 10.76
CA THR A 175 11.49 -12.99 12.21
C THR A 175 10.08 -12.78 12.75
N VAL A 176 9.37 -11.76 12.26
CA VAL A 176 7.96 -11.53 12.59
C VAL A 176 7.11 -12.73 12.18
N VAL A 177 7.22 -13.18 10.92
CA VAL A 177 6.45 -14.34 10.41
C VAL A 177 6.74 -15.62 11.20
N ALA A 178 8.00 -15.84 11.59
CA ALA A 178 8.39 -17.01 12.38
C ALA A 178 7.84 -16.96 13.82
N ASN A 179 7.81 -15.78 14.43
CA ASN A 179 7.32 -15.58 15.80
C ASN A 179 5.79 -15.55 15.90
N PHE A 180 5.11 -15.15 14.82
CA PHE A 180 3.66 -14.95 14.76
C PHE A 180 3.03 -15.67 13.55
N PRO A 181 3.17 -17.01 13.45
CA PRO A 181 2.79 -17.76 12.25
C PRO A 181 1.28 -17.86 12.02
N ASN A 182 0.47 -17.58 13.03
CA ASN A 182 -1.01 -17.66 12.97
C ASN A 182 -1.66 -16.28 12.88
N ASP A 183 -0.87 -15.22 12.83
CA ASP A 183 -1.38 -13.86 12.77
C ASP A 183 -1.93 -13.55 11.39
N VAL A 184 -3.15 -13.03 11.39
CA VAL A 184 -3.85 -12.52 10.21
C VAL A 184 -3.99 -11.01 10.35
N VAL A 185 -3.72 -10.26 9.28
CA VAL A 185 -3.88 -8.81 9.29
C VAL A 185 -5.36 -8.44 9.44
N THR A 186 -5.68 -7.55 10.37
CA THR A 186 -7.04 -7.06 10.62
C THR A 186 -7.23 -5.60 10.29
N ASP A 187 -6.19 -4.78 10.40
CA ASP A 187 -6.22 -3.37 10.00
C ASP A 187 -4.78 -2.83 9.80
N TRP A 188 -4.64 -1.68 9.15
CA TRP A 188 -3.37 -0.96 9.07
C TRP A 188 -3.58 0.54 8.86
N PHE A 189 -2.65 1.36 9.34
CA PHE A 189 -2.67 2.80 9.12
C PHE A 189 -1.27 3.40 9.07
N LEU A 190 -1.07 4.42 8.22
CA LEU A 190 0.15 5.20 8.16
C LEU A 190 0.02 6.41 9.10
N ILE A 191 0.96 6.57 10.02
CA ILE A 191 0.96 7.63 11.02
C ILE A 191 2.34 8.25 11.18
N VAL A 192 2.36 9.53 11.50
CA VAL A 192 3.53 10.27 12.00
C VAL A 192 3.16 10.73 13.40
N ASP A 193 3.89 10.23 14.39
CA ASP A 193 3.65 10.48 15.81
C ASP A 193 4.85 11.21 16.39
N GLU A 194 4.68 12.41 16.97
CA GLU A 194 5.70 13.18 17.72
C GLU A 194 6.63 14.13 16.95
N ALA A 195 7.18 15.06 17.75
CA ALA A 195 8.18 16.11 17.50
C ALA A 195 7.85 17.12 16.39
N PRO A 196 8.34 18.37 16.48
CA PRO A 196 8.28 19.31 15.35
C PRO A 196 9.06 18.74 14.17
N ALA A 197 8.34 18.34 13.12
CA ALA A 197 8.92 17.68 11.98
C ALA A 197 8.09 17.97 10.73
N THR A 198 8.78 18.10 9.60
CA THR A 198 8.18 18.03 8.28
C THR A 198 8.63 16.73 7.65
N THR A 199 7.68 15.92 7.22
CA THR A 199 7.96 14.69 6.48
C THR A 199 7.10 14.61 5.24
N TYR A 200 7.69 14.11 4.17
CA TYR A 200 7.04 13.79 2.92
C TYR A 200 6.93 12.28 2.80
N VAL A 201 5.76 11.79 2.40
CA VAL A 201 5.53 10.38 2.10
C VAL A 201 4.95 10.27 0.69
N ASP A 202 5.47 9.33 -0.08
CA ASP A 202 4.95 8.96 -1.39
C ASP A 202 5.00 7.43 -1.53
N SER A 203 4.47 6.92 -2.64
CA SER A 203 4.81 5.57 -3.09
C SER A 203 4.50 4.47 -2.05
N LEU A 204 3.35 4.57 -1.37
CA LEU A 204 2.88 3.58 -0.41
C LEU A 204 2.62 2.24 -1.13
N THR A 205 3.28 1.18 -0.67
CA THR A 205 3.23 -0.16 -1.26
C THR A 205 2.62 -1.14 -0.27
N VAL A 206 1.51 -1.78 -0.66
CA VAL A 206 0.76 -2.75 0.17
C VAL A 206 0.25 -3.88 -0.73
N GLN A 207 0.84 -5.09 -0.64
CA GLN A 207 0.54 -6.29 -1.45
C GLN A 207 0.20 -6.02 -2.93
N ASP A 208 -0.86 -6.62 -3.49
CA ASP A 208 -1.26 -6.63 -4.92
C ASP A 208 -1.49 -5.25 -5.52
N PHE A 209 -1.32 -4.20 -4.71
CA PHE A 209 -1.09 -2.85 -5.17
C PHE A 209 0.39 -2.65 -5.53
N GLY A 210 0.66 -2.45 -6.81
CA GLY A 210 1.70 -1.48 -7.15
C GLY A 210 1.34 -0.11 -6.55
N TRP A 211 2.34 0.72 -6.28
CA TRP A 211 2.28 2.14 -5.85
C TRP A 211 0.85 2.71 -5.67
N VAL A 212 0.33 2.67 -4.44
CA VAL A 212 -1.00 3.20 -4.11
C VAL A 212 -0.94 4.73 -4.21
N ARG A 213 -1.71 5.28 -5.15
CA ARG A 213 -2.03 6.70 -5.23
C ARG A 213 -3.52 6.90 -5.16
N SER A 214 -3.99 7.85 -4.36
CA SER A 214 -5.31 8.41 -4.62
C SER A 214 -5.32 9.04 -6.01
N GLY A 215 -6.38 8.80 -6.79
CA GLY A 215 -6.56 9.45 -8.09
C GLY A 215 -6.47 10.98 -8.00
N ALA A 216 -6.37 11.62 -9.17
CA ALA A 216 -6.29 13.07 -9.38
C ALA A 216 -7.17 13.88 -8.40
N ASN A 217 -6.63 14.26 -7.25
CA ASN A 217 -7.30 15.08 -6.26
C ASN A 217 -6.44 16.34 -6.12
N GLY A 218 -6.98 17.45 -6.62
CA GLY A 218 -6.31 18.75 -6.52
C GLY A 218 -5.92 19.04 -5.07
N ILE A 219 -4.74 19.64 -4.91
CA ILE A 219 -4.13 20.22 -3.71
C ILE A 219 -5.15 20.37 -2.53
N VAL A 220 -5.31 19.33 -1.73
CA VAL A 220 -6.08 19.41 -0.48
C VAL A 220 -5.11 19.90 0.59
N LYS A 221 -5.09 21.21 0.83
CA LYS A 221 -4.42 21.81 2.00
C LYS A 221 -5.40 21.83 3.16
N CYS A 222 -5.28 20.90 4.09
CA CYS A 222 -6.13 20.90 5.28
C CYS A 222 -5.68 21.98 6.27
N GLN A 223 -6.29 23.16 6.18
CA GLN A 223 -6.07 24.22 7.16
C GLN A 223 -6.65 23.84 8.54
N VAL A 224 -6.25 24.61 9.55
CA VAL A 224 -6.46 24.35 10.97
C VAL A 224 -7.96 24.21 11.30
N ASN A 225 -8.31 23.24 12.13
CA ASN A 225 -9.64 23.01 12.75
C ASN A 225 -10.81 22.43 11.95
N LEU A 226 -10.66 21.97 10.71
CA LEU A 226 -11.74 21.26 10.01
C LEU A 226 -11.17 19.98 9.40
N GLY A 227 -11.80 18.84 9.69
CA GLY A 227 -11.40 17.54 9.15
C GLY A 227 -11.27 17.57 7.63
N CYS A 228 -10.36 16.77 7.08
CA CYS A 228 -10.19 16.64 5.64
C CYS A 228 -11.31 15.76 5.09
N THR A 229 -12.37 16.36 4.55
CA THR A 229 -13.39 15.64 3.77
C THR A 229 -13.28 16.06 2.31
N ASN A 230 -13.20 15.05 1.43
CA ASN A 230 -13.38 15.24 -0.02
C ASN A 230 -14.79 15.75 -0.34
#